data_AF-A0AAV7KEG7-F1
#
_entry.id   AF-A0AAV7KEG7-F1
#
_cell.length_a   1.000
_cell.length_b   1.000
_cell.length_c   1.000
_cell.angle_alpha   90.00
_cell.angle_beta   90.00
_cell.angle_gamma   90.00
#
_symmetry.space_group_name_H-M   'P 1'
#
loop_
_entity.id
_entity.type
_entity.pdbx_description
1 polymer ?
#
loop_
_entity_poly.entity_id
_entity_poly.type
_entity_poly.pdbx_seq_one_letter_code
_entity_poly.pdbx_strand_id
1 'polypeptide(L)'
;MVQKTYNLFSSNPQRWHILQLHIACSLHGLSGTRWIDRAASVRPFAAHLSGLKVALQQLLSLNLTPKTTTDVNGAIKYVSSFSCVVMSSIWLKVLVAIDQRNQILQARKATMDVEVSNLKSLLEDLKELREKWPLILSECTLVASSANIPNEFPTKRKRMRGALYNDPQDGEMAESIANDQSAESEEGLAFKQNVFYVIVDSVTTDLTNATIPQTVSTISIAFFGNI
;
A
#
# COMPACT_ATOMS: atom_id res chain seq x y z
N MET A 1 3.79 6.86 -3.98
CA MET A 1 2.49 7.52 -3.93
C MET A 1 2.33 8.35 -2.68
N VAL A 2 2.40 7.80 -1.46
CA VAL A 2 2.23 8.60 -0.22
C VAL A 2 3.10 9.86 -0.23
N GLN A 3 4.40 9.72 -0.52
CA GLN A 3 5.32 10.85 -0.65
C GLN A 3 4.95 11.82 -1.79
N LYS A 4 4.49 11.29 -2.93
CA LYS A 4 4.10 12.10 -4.09
C LYS A 4 2.88 12.95 -3.75
N THR A 5 1.87 12.35 -3.12
CA THR A 5 0.67 13.05 -2.64
C THR A 5 1.05 14.11 -1.62
N TYR A 6 1.91 13.78 -0.64
CA TYR A 6 2.43 14.77 0.30
C TYR A 6 3.10 15.95 -0.43
N ASN A 7 4.03 15.69 -1.35
CA ASN A 7 4.74 16.74 -2.11
C ASN A 7 3.79 17.62 -2.95
N LEU A 8 2.74 17.03 -3.54
CA LEU A 8 1.75 17.79 -4.31
C LEU A 8 1.06 18.85 -3.45
N PHE A 9 0.72 18.52 -2.21
CA PHE A 9 0.06 19.43 -1.28
C PHE A 9 1.03 20.36 -0.54
N SER A 10 2.15 19.84 -0.03
CA SER A 10 3.10 20.60 0.80
C SER A 10 3.94 21.62 0.01
N SER A 11 4.01 21.48 -1.31
CA SER A 11 4.74 22.41 -2.18
C SER A 11 4.14 23.82 -2.26
N ASN A 12 2.89 24.03 -1.83
CA ASN A 12 2.23 25.33 -1.91
C ASN A 12 1.19 25.50 -0.78
N PRO A 13 1.19 26.62 -0.04
CA PRO A 13 0.26 26.86 1.07
C PRO A 13 -1.22 26.77 0.69
N GLN A 14 -1.59 27.22 -0.52
CA GLN A 14 -2.96 27.12 -1.03
C GLN A 14 -3.38 25.66 -1.26
N ARG A 15 -2.46 24.83 -1.78
CA ARG A 15 -2.73 23.39 -1.96
C ARG A 15 -2.86 22.70 -0.61
N TRP A 16 -2.01 23.04 0.35
CA TRP A 16 -2.11 22.55 1.71
C TRP A 16 -3.44 22.94 2.37
N HIS A 17 -3.90 24.17 2.16
CA HIS A 17 -5.21 24.59 2.66
C HIS A 17 -6.35 23.77 2.05
N ILE A 18 -6.32 23.50 0.74
CA ILE A 18 -7.30 22.60 0.08
C ILE A 18 -7.31 21.22 0.74
N LEU A 19 -6.15 20.64 1.04
CA LEU A 19 -6.07 19.37 1.74
C LEU A 19 -6.80 19.42 3.09
N GLN A 20 -6.52 20.45 3.90
CA GLN A 20 -7.10 20.62 5.24
C GLN A 20 -8.63 20.82 5.21
N LEU A 21 -9.21 21.27 4.10
CA LEU A 21 -10.67 21.37 3.96
C LEU A 21 -11.35 20.00 3.81
N HIS A 22 -10.63 18.98 3.32
CA HIS A 22 -11.20 17.67 2.98
C HIS A 22 -10.76 16.54 3.90
N ILE A 23 -9.67 16.71 4.64
CA ILE A 23 -9.20 15.73 5.62
C ILE A 23 -8.93 16.38 6.97
N ALA A 24 -9.38 15.73 8.05
CA ALA A 24 -9.27 16.26 9.41
C ALA A 24 -7.88 16.05 10.05
N CYS A 25 -6.89 15.60 9.27
CA CYS A 25 -5.55 15.28 9.72
C CYS A 25 -4.48 15.80 8.76
N SER A 26 -3.28 16.00 9.26
CA SER A 26 -2.13 16.36 8.42
C SER A 26 -1.55 15.13 7.71
N LEU A 27 -1.13 15.31 6.45
CA LEU A 27 -0.25 14.35 5.80
C LEU A 27 1.18 14.56 6.27
N HIS A 28 1.94 13.47 6.41
CA HIS A 28 3.36 13.52 6.73
C HIS A 28 4.18 12.99 5.55
N GLY A 29 5.38 13.56 5.36
CA GLY A 29 6.35 13.04 4.42
C GLY A 29 7.10 11.84 5.02
N LEU A 30 7.56 10.94 4.15
CA LEU A 30 8.46 9.83 4.47
C LEU A 30 9.88 10.36 4.70
N SER A 31 10.08 11.20 5.73
CA SER A 31 11.38 11.81 6.05
C SER A 31 12.24 11.00 7.03
N GLY A 32 11.70 9.90 7.59
CA GLY A 32 12.34 9.14 8.66
C GLY A 32 12.84 7.75 8.26
N THR A 33 13.96 7.33 8.85
CA THR A 33 14.43 5.94 8.79
C THR A 33 13.68 5.02 9.76
N ARG A 34 12.91 5.58 10.70
CA ARG A 34 12.21 4.84 11.75
C ARG A 34 10.82 4.42 11.29
N TRP A 35 10.40 3.23 11.71
CA TRP A 35 9.07 2.67 11.44
C TRP A 35 7.92 3.58 11.90
N ILE A 36 8.10 4.31 12.99
CA ILE A 36 7.11 5.25 13.55
C ILE A 36 6.80 6.39 12.56
N ASP A 37 7.83 6.99 11.97
CA ASP A 37 7.66 8.10 11.02
C ASP A 37 6.94 7.64 9.74
N ARG A 38 7.20 6.39 9.33
CA ARG A 38 6.50 5.74 8.21
C ARG A 38 5.03 5.49 8.56
N ALA A 39 4.75 4.98 9.76
CA ALA A 39 3.38 4.80 10.25
C ALA A 39 2.62 6.14 10.30
N ALA A 40 3.26 7.21 10.77
CA ALA A 40 2.67 8.55 10.79
C ALA A 40 2.34 9.09 9.39
N SER A 41 3.08 8.67 8.35
CA SER A 41 2.81 9.07 6.96
C SER A 41 1.72 8.23 6.29
N VAL A 42 1.71 6.91 6.52
CA VAL A 42 0.78 5.98 5.87
C VAL A 42 -0.61 6.00 6.52
N ARG A 43 -0.70 6.13 7.85
CA ARG A 43 -1.99 6.09 8.57
C ARG A 43 -2.98 7.15 8.06
N PRO A 44 -2.64 8.46 7.98
CA PRO A 44 -3.53 9.48 7.43
C PRO A 44 -3.93 9.20 5.97
N PHE A 45 -2.98 8.70 5.18
CA PHE A 45 -3.22 8.39 3.77
C PHE A 45 -4.26 7.27 3.62
N ALA A 46 -4.08 6.17 4.34
CA ALA A 46 -4.98 5.01 4.31
C ALA A 46 -6.38 5.34 4.85
N ALA A 47 -6.47 6.16 5.90
CA ALA A 47 -7.72 6.51 6.55
C ALA A 47 -8.61 7.46 5.73
N HIS A 48 -8.02 8.25 4.81
CA HIS A 48 -8.72 9.35 4.15
C HIS A 48 -8.64 9.29 2.61
N LEU A 49 -8.60 8.09 2.01
CA LEU A 49 -8.53 7.93 0.54
C LEU A 49 -9.62 8.73 -0.20
N SER A 50 -10.87 8.69 0.27
CA SER A 50 -11.97 9.45 -0.34
C SER A 50 -11.77 10.96 -0.24
N GLY A 51 -11.36 11.47 0.94
CA GLY A 51 -11.06 12.90 1.12
C GLY A 51 -9.87 13.36 0.28
N LEU A 52 -8.83 12.51 0.18
CA LEU A 52 -7.67 12.77 -0.67
C LEU A 52 -8.04 12.84 -2.15
N LYS A 53 -8.93 11.96 -2.62
CA LYS A 53 -9.44 12.01 -3.99
C LYS A 53 -10.10 13.36 -4.28
N VAL A 54 -11.00 13.81 -3.40
CA VAL A 54 -11.70 15.09 -3.57
C VAL A 54 -10.73 16.27 -3.52
N ALA A 55 -9.80 16.28 -2.55
CA ALA A 55 -8.77 17.31 -2.45
C ALA A 55 -7.90 17.39 -3.72
N LEU A 56 -7.47 16.24 -4.25
CA LEU A 56 -6.68 16.18 -5.49
C LEU A 56 -7.48 16.66 -6.70
N GLN A 57 -8.77 16.31 -6.80
CA GLN A 57 -9.65 16.83 -7.85
C GLN A 57 -9.77 18.36 -7.77
N GLN A 58 -9.89 18.92 -6.58
CA GLN A 58 -9.95 20.37 -6.39
C GLN A 58 -8.64 21.06 -6.80
N LEU A 59 -7.47 20.41 -6.69
CA LEU A 59 -6.22 20.99 -7.19
C LEU A 59 -6.25 21.30 -8.68
N LEU A 60 -7.03 20.57 -9.48
CA LEU A 60 -7.16 20.79 -10.93
C LEU A 60 -7.85 22.12 -11.28
N SER A 61 -8.53 22.77 -10.31
CA SER A 61 -9.08 24.12 -10.49
C SER A 61 -8.01 25.22 -10.42
N LEU A 62 -6.80 24.89 -9.97
CA LEU A 62 -5.69 25.84 -9.87
C LEU A 62 -4.93 25.96 -11.19
N ASN A 63 -4.20 27.06 -11.35
CA ASN A 63 -3.24 27.23 -12.45
C ASN A 63 -2.00 26.36 -12.21
N LEU A 64 -2.08 25.08 -12.61
CA LEU A 64 -1.01 24.10 -12.49
C LEU A 64 -0.16 24.04 -13.76
N THR A 65 1.12 23.70 -13.61
CA THR A 65 1.97 23.36 -14.77
C THR A 65 1.50 22.06 -15.41
N PRO A 66 1.72 21.83 -16.72
CA PRO A 66 1.32 20.58 -17.38
C PRO A 66 1.87 19.31 -16.69
N LYS A 67 3.10 19.40 -16.17
CA LYS A 67 3.73 18.33 -15.37
C LYS A 67 2.94 18.07 -14.09
N THR A 68 2.66 19.11 -13.31
CA THR A 68 1.89 18.98 -12.06
C THR A 68 0.49 18.46 -12.31
N THR A 69 -0.20 18.91 -13.37
CA THR A 69 -1.52 18.40 -13.76
C THR A 69 -1.47 16.90 -14.06
N THR A 70 -0.42 16.43 -14.73
CA THR A 70 -0.21 15.00 -15.02
C THR A 70 0.00 14.21 -13.72
N ASP A 71 0.82 14.73 -12.80
CA ASP A 71 1.07 14.11 -11.50
C ASP A 71 -0.21 14.03 -10.65
N VAL A 72 -1.02 15.10 -10.64
CA VAL A 72 -2.32 15.13 -9.93
C VAL A 72 -3.28 14.10 -10.52
N ASN A 73 -3.42 14.04 -11.85
CA ASN A 73 -4.27 13.04 -12.50
C ASN A 73 -3.81 11.60 -12.21
N GLY A 74 -2.51 11.37 -12.21
CA GLY A 74 -1.93 10.07 -11.80
C GLY A 74 -2.25 9.71 -10.35
N ALA A 75 -2.18 10.69 -9.44
CA ALA A 75 -2.53 10.51 -8.03
C ALA A 75 -4.03 10.22 -7.84
N ILE A 76 -4.91 10.96 -8.51
CA ILE A 76 -6.37 10.72 -8.48
C ILE A 76 -6.68 9.29 -8.94
N LYS A 77 -6.08 8.88 -10.08
CA LYS A 77 -6.26 7.53 -10.62
C LYS A 77 -5.83 6.45 -9.63
N TYR A 78 -4.67 6.63 -8.99
CA TYR A 78 -4.17 5.65 -8.05
C TYR A 78 -5.01 5.59 -6.76
N VAL A 79 -5.30 6.73 -6.14
CA VAL A 79 -6.12 6.77 -4.91
C VAL A 79 -7.52 6.19 -5.15
N SER A 80 -8.03 6.27 -6.38
CA SER A 80 -9.31 5.68 -6.79
C SER A 80 -9.20 4.23 -7.29
N SER A 81 -8.09 3.53 -7.04
CA SER A 81 -7.88 2.15 -7.51
C SER A 81 -8.01 1.14 -6.38
N PHE A 82 -8.49 -0.07 -6.71
CA PHE A 82 -8.52 -1.18 -5.75
C PHE A 82 -7.14 -1.50 -5.19
N SER A 83 -6.11 -1.45 -6.05
CA SER A 83 -4.72 -1.66 -5.64
C SER A 83 -4.30 -0.70 -4.53
N CYS A 84 -4.73 0.57 -4.55
CA CYS A 84 -4.42 1.50 -3.48
C CYS A 84 -5.10 1.14 -2.16
N VAL A 85 -6.36 0.68 -2.21
CA VAL A 85 -7.09 0.22 -1.02
C VAL A 85 -6.38 -0.96 -0.39
N VAL A 86 -6.08 -2.00 -1.19
CA VAL A 86 -5.39 -3.21 -0.73
C VAL A 86 -3.98 -2.89 -0.21
N MET A 87 -3.19 -2.11 -0.95
CA MET A 87 -1.86 -1.67 -0.52
C MET A 87 -1.90 -0.92 0.82
N SER A 88 -2.84 0.01 0.97
CA SER A 88 -2.98 0.81 2.19
C SER A 88 -3.38 -0.08 3.37
N SER A 89 -4.27 -1.04 3.17
CA SER A 89 -4.69 -2.00 4.20
C SER A 89 -3.54 -2.89 4.67
N ILE A 90 -2.77 -3.46 3.73
CA ILE A 90 -1.59 -4.29 4.05
C ILE A 90 -0.59 -3.49 4.87
N TRP A 91 -0.21 -2.30 4.39
CA TRP A 91 0.74 -1.45 5.10
C TRP A 91 0.25 -1.05 6.48
N LEU A 92 -1.03 -0.69 6.60
CA LEU A 92 -1.60 -0.31 7.89
C LEU A 92 -1.52 -1.47 8.90
N LYS A 93 -1.89 -2.69 8.50
CA LYS A 93 -1.81 -3.88 9.36
C LYS A 93 -0.37 -4.18 9.80
N VAL A 94 0.59 -4.15 8.87
CA VAL A 94 2.02 -4.35 9.18
C VAL A 94 2.53 -3.27 10.14
N LEU A 95 2.25 -2.00 9.85
CA LEU A 95 2.74 -0.88 10.65
C LEU A 95 2.11 -0.85 12.04
N VAL A 96 0.83 -1.22 12.18
CA VAL A 96 0.16 -1.34 13.48
C VAL A 96 0.79 -2.43 14.33
N ALA A 97 1.07 -3.61 13.78
CA ALA A 97 1.72 -4.70 14.51
C ALA A 97 3.09 -4.26 15.05
N ILE A 98 3.91 -3.60 14.21
CA ILE A 98 5.22 -3.08 14.59
C ILE A 98 5.10 -1.97 15.66
N ASP A 99 4.17 -1.03 15.48
CA ASP A 99 3.99 0.10 16.39
C ASP A 99 3.54 -0.35 17.78
N GLN A 100 2.62 -1.31 17.88
CA GLN A 100 2.19 -1.90 19.15
C GLN A 100 3.38 -2.48 19.93
N ARG A 101 4.27 -3.20 19.24
CA ARG A 101 5.47 -3.78 19.88
C ARG A 101 6.49 -2.70 20.23
N ASN A 102 6.69 -1.70 19.38
CA ASN A 102 7.57 -0.57 19.70
C ASN A 102 7.12 0.16 20.97
N GLN A 103 5.82 0.35 21.18
CA GLN A 103 5.30 1.00 22.39
C GLN A 103 5.57 0.17 23.65
N ILE A 104 5.45 -1.17 23.56
CA ILE A 104 5.78 -2.08 24.66
C ILE A 104 7.28 -2.04 24.97
N LEU A 105 8.13 -2.05 23.95
CA LEU A 105 9.60 -1.98 24.11
C LEU A 105 10.05 -0.62 24.69
N GLN A 106 9.38 0.47 24.31
CA GLN A 106 9.70 1.81 24.79
C GLN A 106 9.16 2.11 26.20
N ALA A 107 8.27 1.27 26.74
CA ALA A 107 7.86 1.39 28.13
C ALA A 107 9.06 1.12 29.05
N ARG A 108 9.50 2.15 29.79
CA ARG A 108 10.61 2.07 30.74
C ARG A 108 10.39 0.91 31.71
N LYS A 109 11.12 -0.20 31.52
CA LYS A 109 11.28 -1.44 32.35
C LYS A 109 11.22 -2.77 31.55
N ALA A 110 11.22 -2.79 30.22
CA ALA A 110 11.33 -4.05 29.49
C ALA A 110 12.68 -4.73 29.79
N THR A 111 12.65 -5.99 30.24
CA THR A 111 13.85 -6.83 30.37
C THR A 111 14.21 -7.41 29.00
N MET A 112 15.48 -7.78 28.79
CA MET A 112 15.93 -8.39 27.53
C MET A 112 15.07 -9.61 27.12
N ASP A 113 14.68 -10.45 28.08
CA ASP A 113 13.80 -11.60 27.82
C ASP A 113 12.42 -11.18 27.30
N VAL A 114 11.86 -10.08 27.84
CA VAL A 114 10.59 -9.49 27.39
C VAL A 114 10.75 -8.92 25.98
N GLU A 115 11.88 -8.29 25.67
CA GLU A 115 12.14 -7.77 24.31
C GLU A 115 12.21 -8.91 23.28
N VAL A 116 12.94 -9.98 23.58
CA VAL A 116 13.05 -11.17 22.72
C VAL A 116 11.69 -11.84 22.53
N SER A 117 10.89 -11.98 23.59
CA SER A 117 9.54 -12.54 23.51
C SER A 117 8.62 -11.68 22.64
N ASN A 118 8.64 -10.35 22.81
CA ASN A 118 7.85 -9.43 21.99
C ASN A 118 8.21 -9.51 20.50
N LEU A 119 9.50 -9.63 20.19
CA LEU A 119 9.97 -9.73 18.81
C LEU A 119 9.59 -11.07 18.17
N LYS A 120 9.66 -12.18 18.92
CA LYS A 120 9.15 -13.48 18.45
C LYS A 120 7.65 -13.43 18.17
N SER A 121 6.88 -12.85 19.08
CA SER A 121 5.44 -12.65 18.88
C SER A 121 5.15 -11.75 17.67
N LEU A 122 5.93 -10.70 17.42
CA LEU A 122 5.79 -9.88 16.21
C LEU A 122 6.00 -10.69 14.93
N LEU A 123 7.02 -11.56 14.92
CA LEU A 123 7.28 -12.44 13.78
C LEU A 123 6.16 -13.45 13.57
N GLU A 124 5.55 -13.96 14.64
CA GLU A 124 4.36 -14.82 14.58
C GLU A 124 3.15 -14.06 14.03
N ASP A 125 2.89 -12.84 14.49
CA ASP A 125 1.80 -11.98 13.98
C ASP A 125 1.96 -11.72 12.47
N LEU A 126 3.18 -11.47 11.99
CA LEU A 126 3.44 -11.25 10.56
C LEU A 126 3.24 -12.52 9.73
N LYS A 127 3.65 -13.68 10.25
CA LYS A 127 3.37 -14.98 9.61
C LYS A 127 1.87 -15.25 9.55
N GLU A 128 1.14 -14.97 10.61
CA GLU A 128 -0.31 -15.14 10.63
C GLU A 128 -1.00 -14.17 9.65
N LEU A 129 -0.54 -12.91 9.60
CA LEU A 129 -1.03 -11.93 8.62
C LEU A 129 -0.87 -12.45 7.19
N ARG A 130 0.28 -13.07 6.88
CA ARG A 130 0.59 -13.66 5.57
C ARG A 130 -0.44 -14.70 5.12
N GLU A 131 -0.97 -15.49 6.05
CA GLU A 131 -1.97 -16.53 5.74
C GLU A 131 -3.40 -15.96 5.64
N LYS A 132 -3.63 -14.73 6.13
CA LYS A 132 -4.95 -14.07 6.15
C LYS A 132 -5.29 -13.31 4.87
N TRP A 133 -4.62 -13.58 3.74
CA TRP A 133 -4.89 -12.90 2.47
C TRP A 133 -6.39 -12.85 2.09
N PRO A 134 -7.16 -13.96 2.14
CA PRO A 134 -8.57 -13.92 1.75
C PRO A 134 -9.41 -12.98 2.62
N LEU A 135 -9.10 -12.88 3.92
CA LEU A 135 -9.77 -11.97 4.85
C LEU A 135 -9.40 -10.52 4.57
N ILE A 136 -8.13 -10.23 4.28
CA ILE A 136 -7.69 -8.88 3.92
C ILE A 136 -8.39 -8.44 2.63
N LEU A 137 -8.49 -9.33 1.64
CA LEU A 137 -9.13 -9.02 0.37
C LEU A 137 -10.63 -8.77 0.53
N SER A 138 -11.33 -9.58 1.34
CA SER A 138 -12.76 -9.38 1.60
C SER A 138 -13.05 -8.06 2.32
N GLU A 139 -12.25 -7.71 3.33
CA GLU A 139 -12.31 -6.39 4.00
C GLU A 139 -12.10 -5.26 2.99
N CYS A 140 -11.07 -5.36 2.13
CA CYS A 140 -10.78 -4.33 1.14
C CYS A 140 -11.90 -4.18 0.11
N THR A 141 -12.54 -5.28 -0.29
CA THR A 141 -13.71 -5.24 -1.18
C THR A 141 -14.85 -4.46 -0.55
N LEU A 142 -15.16 -4.70 0.72
CA LEU A 142 -16.18 -3.94 1.44
C LEU A 142 -15.85 -2.45 1.51
N VAL A 143 -14.59 -2.12 1.83
CA VAL A 143 -14.11 -0.73 1.87
C VAL A 143 -14.22 -0.08 0.49
N ALA A 144 -13.78 -0.76 -0.57
CA ALA A 144 -13.85 -0.24 -1.94
C ALA A 144 -15.29 0.01 -2.38
N SER A 145 -16.20 -0.94 -2.12
CA SER A 145 -17.64 -0.77 -2.39
C SER A 145 -18.22 0.43 -1.65
N SER A 146 -17.91 0.60 -0.36
CA SER A 146 -18.38 1.75 0.42
C SER A 146 -17.86 3.09 -0.10
N ALA A 147 -16.66 3.10 -0.72
CA ALA A 147 -16.01 4.28 -1.27
C ALA A 147 -16.33 4.53 -2.76
N ASN A 148 -17.22 3.75 -3.38
CA ASN A 148 -17.48 3.77 -4.83
C ASN A 148 -16.19 3.62 -5.67
N ILE A 149 -15.29 2.75 -5.24
CA ILE A 149 -14.06 2.37 -5.94
C ILE A 149 -14.29 0.99 -6.57
N PRO A 150 -13.95 0.78 -7.86
CA PRO A 150 -13.99 -0.55 -8.47
C PRO A 150 -13.17 -1.55 -7.65
N ASN A 151 -13.69 -2.76 -7.45
CA ASN A 151 -13.07 -3.82 -6.64
C ASN A 151 -12.20 -4.78 -7.46
N GLU A 152 -11.75 -4.34 -8.64
CA GLU A 152 -10.95 -5.13 -9.57
C GLU A 152 -9.50 -4.62 -9.64
N PHE A 153 -8.57 -5.56 -9.74
CA PHE A 153 -7.19 -5.21 -10.04
C PHE A 153 -7.06 -4.81 -11.52
N PRO A 154 -6.26 -3.78 -11.84
CA PRO A 154 -6.08 -3.36 -13.22
C PRO A 154 -5.43 -4.46 -14.03
N THR A 155 -6.11 -4.91 -15.08
CA THR A 155 -5.57 -5.88 -16.04
C THR A 155 -4.29 -5.31 -16.67
N LYS A 156 -3.21 -6.11 -16.71
CA LYS A 156 -2.01 -5.73 -17.45
C LYS A 156 -2.41 -5.64 -18.92
N ARG A 157 -2.40 -4.44 -19.49
CA ARG A 157 -2.65 -4.23 -20.92
C ARG A 157 -1.64 -5.07 -21.71
N LYS A 158 -2.08 -6.18 -22.33
CA LYS A 158 -1.25 -6.91 -23.29
C LYS A 158 -0.92 -5.92 -24.39
N ARG A 159 0.33 -5.45 -24.46
CA ARG A 159 0.80 -4.66 -25.59
C ARG A 159 0.63 -5.56 -26.81
N MET A 160 -0.33 -5.26 -27.68
CA MET A 160 -0.32 -5.81 -29.03
C MET A 160 0.96 -5.29 -29.68
N ARG A 161 1.99 -6.14 -29.77
CA ARG A 161 3.04 -5.95 -30.77
C ARG A 161 2.31 -6.07 -32.11
N GLY A 162 2.34 -5.03 -32.92
CA GLY A 162 1.77 -5.09 -34.27
C GLY A 162 2.42 -6.25 -35.01
N ALA A 163 1.66 -7.31 -35.25
CA ALA A 163 2.07 -8.38 -36.14
C ALA A 163 2.03 -7.81 -37.55
N LEU A 164 3.20 -7.47 -38.09
CA LEU A 164 3.37 -7.32 -39.52
C LEU A 164 3.07 -8.69 -40.15
N TYR A 165 2.04 -8.70 -41.00
CA TYR A 165 1.65 -9.71 -42.00
C TYR A 165 2.06 -11.16 -41.74
N ASN A 166 1.07 -12.03 -41.53
CA ASN A 166 1.03 -13.34 -42.17
C ASN A 166 -0.43 -13.79 -42.38
N ASP A 167 -0.62 -14.41 -43.53
CA ASP A 167 -1.83 -14.90 -44.20
C ASP A 167 -2.63 -15.90 -43.32
N PRO A 168 -3.98 -15.96 -43.38
CA PRO A 168 -4.78 -16.74 -42.46
C PRO A 168 -5.07 -18.13 -43.02
N GLN A 169 -4.63 -19.19 -42.34
CA GLN A 169 -5.30 -20.50 -42.45
C GLN A 169 -5.41 -21.22 -41.10
N ASP A 170 -6.66 -21.59 -40.86
CA ASP A 170 -7.17 -22.71 -40.06
C ASP A 170 -7.33 -22.50 -38.56
N GLY A 171 -8.61 -22.42 -38.18
CA GLY A 171 -9.08 -22.14 -36.85
C GLY A 171 -9.13 -23.38 -35.97
N GLU A 172 -8.74 -23.18 -34.71
CA GLU A 172 -9.24 -23.94 -33.59
C GLU A 172 -9.89 -22.97 -32.60
N MET A 173 -11.22 -23.01 -32.56
CA MET A 173 -12.03 -22.42 -31.49
C MET A 173 -11.75 -23.20 -30.22
N ALA A 174 -10.79 -22.75 -29.42
CA ALA A 174 -10.66 -23.20 -28.04
C ALA A 174 -11.79 -22.58 -27.21
N GLU A 175 -12.90 -23.31 -27.14
CA GLU A 175 -14.04 -23.04 -26.27
C GLU A 175 -13.57 -23.15 -24.81
N SER A 176 -13.36 -22.01 -24.14
CA SER A 176 -13.03 -21.99 -22.72
C SER A 176 -14.31 -22.27 -21.92
N ILE A 177 -14.42 -23.52 -21.46
CA ILE A 177 -15.43 -23.97 -20.50
C ILE A 177 -15.34 -23.07 -19.26
N ALA A 178 -16.40 -22.31 -19.01
CA ALA A 178 -16.60 -21.57 -17.78
C ALA A 178 -16.78 -22.57 -16.65
N ASN A 179 -15.71 -22.83 -15.90
CA ASN A 179 -15.83 -23.56 -14.65
C ASN A 179 -16.10 -22.57 -13.53
N ASP A 180 -17.36 -22.53 -13.11
CA ASP A 180 -17.88 -21.78 -11.98
C ASP A 180 -17.41 -22.45 -10.68
N GLN A 181 -16.22 -22.06 -10.23
CA GLN A 181 -15.76 -22.15 -8.85
C GLN A 181 -14.96 -20.88 -8.56
N SER A 182 -15.13 -20.35 -7.35
CA SER A 182 -14.48 -19.16 -6.77
C SER A 182 -12.94 -19.16 -6.90
N ALA A 183 -12.44 -18.93 -8.10
CA ALA A 183 -11.02 -18.76 -8.39
C ALA A 183 -10.66 -17.29 -8.14
N GLU A 184 -9.65 -17.03 -7.30
CA GLU A 184 -9.01 -15.71 -7.22
C GLU A 184 -8.61 -15.31 -8.65
N SER A 185 -9.01 -14.12 -9.12
CA SER A 185 -8.65 -13.68 -10.49
C SER A 185 -7.13 -13.73 -10.68
N GLU A 186 -6.68 -13.97 -11.92
CA GLU A 186 -5.25 -14.06 -12.25
C GLU A 186 -4.47 -12.83 -11.74
N GLU A 187 -5.09 -11.65 -11.83
CA GLU A 187 -4.54 -10.40 -11.32
C GLU A 187 -4.48 -10.34 -9.79
N GLY A 188 -5.50 -10.88 -9.12
CA GLY A 188 -5.53 -11.00 -7.66
C GLY A 188 -4.43 -11.92 -7.14
N LEU A 189 -4.24 -13.07 -7.80
CA LEU A 189 -3.15 -13.99 -7.48
C LEU A 189 -1.78 -13.36 -7.77
N ALA A 190 -1.64 -12.65 -8.89
CA ALA A 190 -0.43 -11.93 -9.22
C ALA A 190 -0.12 -10.83 -8.19
N PHE A 191 -1.13 -10.11 -7.69
CA PHE A 191 -0.94 -9.12 -6.64
C PHE A 191 -0.54 -9.79 -5.32
N LYS A 192 -1.22 -10.86 -4.93
CA LYS A 192 -0.89 -11.65 -3.73
C LYS A 192 0.58 -12.09 -3.72
N GLN A 193 1.04 -12.68 -4.83
CA GLN A 193 2.40 -13.22 -4.95
C GLN A 193 3.46 -12.12 -5.09
N ASN A 194 3.25 -11.16 -6.00
CA ASN A 194 4.28 -10.20 -6.37
C ASN A 194 4.32 -8.95 -5.47
N VAL A 195 3.30 -8.76 -4.64
CA VAL A 195 3.16 -7.57 -3.81
C VAL A 195 2.98 -7.96 -2.34
N PHE A 196 1.90 -8.67 -2.01
CA PHE A 196 1.58 -8.95 -0.62
C PHE A 196 2.63 -9.83 0.08
N TYR A 197 2.97 -10.99 -0.50
CA TYR A 197 4.02 -11.85 0.06
C TYR A 197 5.37 -11.15 0.10
N VAL A 198 5.74 -10.44 -0.97
CA VAL A 198 7.00 -9.68 -1.02
C VAL A 198 7.08 -8.66 0.12
N ILE A 199 5.99 -7.94 0.42
CA ILE A 199 5.96 -6.99 1.54
C ILE A 199 6.14 -7.69 2.88
N VAL A 200 5.29 -8.68 3.18
CA VAL A 200 5.31 -9.33 4.50
C VAL A 200 6.63 -10.09 4.71
N ASP A 201 7.13 -10.78 3.69
CA ASP A 201 8.36 -11.56 3.76
C ASP A 201 9.59 -10.64 3.87
N SER A 202 9.61 -9.50 3.17
CA SER A 202 10.67 -8.49 3.33
C SER A 202 10.71 -7.94 4.75
N VAL A 203 9.57 -7.55 5.31
CA VAL A 203 9.50 -7.02 6.68
C VAL A 203 9.89 -8.08 7.71
N THR A 204 9.45 -9.32 7.51
CA THR A 204 9.81 -10.45 8.39
C THR A 204 11.30 -10.73 8.35
N THR A 205 11.91 -10.70 7.16
CA THR A 205 13.36 -10.88 6.97
C THR A 205 14.15 -9.77 7.65
N ASP A 206 13.71 -8.52 7.47
CA ASP A 206 14.31 -7.34 8.07
C ASP A 206 14.30 -7.43 9.61
N LEU A 207 13.15 -7.77 10.21
CA LEU A 207 13.03 -7.94 11.66
C LEU A 207 13.85 -9.13 12.18
N THR A 208 13.93 -10.23 11.43
CA THR A 208 14.72 -11.40 11.80
C THR A 208 16.21 -11.06 11.82
N ASN A 209 16.70 -10.34 10.81
CA ASN A 209 18.10 -9.91 10.75
C ASN A 209 18.46 -8.94 11.88
N ALA A 210 17.52 -8.09 12.31
CA ALA A 210 17.70 -7.21 13.47
C ALA A 210 17.72 -7.96 14.83
N THR A 211 17.26 -9.22 14.87
CA THR A 211 17.23 -10.05 16.09
C THR A 211 18.59 -10.74 16.38
N ILE A 212 19.45 -10.88 15.36
CA ILE A 212 20.80 -11.46 15.47
C ILE A 212 21.70 -10.42 16.15
N PRO A 213 22.51 -10.78 17.17
CA PRO A 213 22.88 -9.87 18.27
C PRO A 213 23.77 -8.71 17.81
N GLN A 214 23.13 -7.60 17.46
CA GLN A 214 23.69 -6.26 17.59
C GLN A 214 22.72 -5.45 18.44
N THR A 215 23.25 -4.95 19.56
CA THR A 215 22.65 -4.03 20.53
C THR A 215 21.32 -3.40 20.12
N VAL A 216 20.29 -3.68 20.92
CA VAL A 216 18.93 -3.14 20.81
C VAL A 216 18.96 -1.62 20.95
N SER A 217 19.22 -0.94 19.83
CA SER A 217 18.98 0.48 19.67
C SER A 217 18.82 0.76 18.18
N THR A 218 17.56 0.88 17.78
CA THR A 218 17.12 1.29 16.43
C THR A 218 17.15 0.18 15.39
N ILE A 219 16.00 -0.49 15.22
CA ILE A 219 15.66 -1.21 13.98
C ILE A 219 15.56 -0.15 12.87
N SER A 220 16.70 0.17 12.26
CA SER A 220 16.81 1.05 11.09
C SER A 220 17.10 0.16 9.89
N ILE A 221 16.06 -0.20 9.13
CA ILE A 221 16.24 -0.88 7.85
C ILE A 221 15.65 -0.01 6.75
N ALA A 222 16.52 0.32 5.80
CA ALA A 222 16.25 1.12 4.63
C ALA A 222 15.94 0.20 3.45
N PHE A 223 14.66 0.02 3.13
CA PHE A 223 14.25 -0.30 1.75
C PHE A 223 12.75 -0.01 1.55
N PHE A 224 12.40 1.06 0.84
CA PHE A 224 11.09 1.20 0.16
C PHE A 224 11.26 2.02 -1.11
N GLY A 225 11.61 1.34 -2.21
CA GLY A 225 11.68 1.93 -3.54
C GLY A 225 10.32 2.13 -4.24
N ASN A 226 9.20 1.69 -3.66
CA ASN A 226 7.89 1.74 -4.32
C ASN A 226 6.70 1.89 -3.36
N ILE A 227 6.76 2.82 -2.39
CA ILE A 227 5.53 3.36 -1.77
C ILE A 227 5.03 4.55 -2.55
#